data_AF-A0ABC8S8X9-F1
#
_entry.id   AF-A0ABC8S8X9-F1
#
_cell.length_a   1.000
_cell.length_b   1.000
_cell.length_c   1.000
_cell.angle_alpha   90.00
_cell.angle_beta   90.00
_cell.angle_gamma   90.00
#
_symmetry.space_group_name_H-M   'P 1'
#
loop_
_entity.id
_entity.type
_entity.pdbx_description
1 polymer ?
#
loop_
_entity_poly.entity_id
_entity_poly.type
_entity_poly.pdbx_seq_one_letter_code
_entity_poly.pdbx_strand_id
1 'polypeptide(L)'
;VTLSGFLNFIDGLWSSCGDERIIIFTTNHKDKLDPALLRPGRMDVHIHMSYCTPCGFKLLASNYLGIQQHELFGGIEELIRTVEATPAEVAEQLLKYDEPGAALSGLIGFLHVKENENNEAKAKKIKQESIEKEVSEPGNESENEEKEGTS
;
A
#
# COMPACT_ATOMS: atom_id res chain seq x y z
N VAL A 1 -13.99 18.33 15.20
CA VAL A 1 -13.20 17.66 16.26
C VAL A 1 -11.73 17.92 15.96
N THR A 2 -10.96 18.46 16.91
CA THR A 2 -9.51 18.73 16.70
C THR A 2 -8.68 17.53 17.15
N LEU A 3 -7.52 17.31 16.52
CA LEU A 3 -6.57 16.26 16.93
C LEU A 3 -6.20 16.43 18.41
N SER A 4 -5.95 17.66 18.86
CA SER A 4 -5.66 17.99 20.27
C SER A 4 -6.78 17.59 21.24
N GLY A 5 -8.05 17.74 20.85
CA GLY A 5 -9.20 17.31 21.67
C GLY A 5 -9.29 15.80 21.80
N PHE A 6 -8.96 15.07 20.73
CA PHE A 6 -8.88 13.61 20.75
C PHE A 6 -7.72 13.12 21.63
N LEU A 7 -6.54 13.75 21.55
CA LEU A 7 -5.37 13.40 22.38
C LEU A 7 -5.67 13.51 23.88
N ASN A 8 -6.26 14.64 24.30
CA ASN A 8 -6.60 14.86 25.71
C ASN A 8 -7.64 13.85 26.23
N PHE A 9 -8.57 13.42 25.35
CA PHE A 9 -9.54 12.40 25.70
C PHE A 9 -8.88 11.02 25.90
N ILE A 10 -7.98 10.63 25.00
CA ILE A 10 -7.24 9.37 25.12
C ILE A 10 -6.31 9.38 26.35
N ASP A 11 -5.63 10.49 26.65
CA ASP A 11 -4.82 10.63 27.87
C ASP A 11 -5.66 10.45 29.15
N GLY A 12 -6.90 10.93 29.15
CA GLY A 12 -7.86 10.70 30.24
C GLY A 12 -8.28 9.23 30.38
N LEU A 13 -8.46 8.54 29.26
CA LEU A 13 -8.77 7.10 29.24
C LEU A 13 -7.61 6.25 29.75
N TRP A 14 -6.36 6.59 29.39
CA TRP A 14 -5.16 5.90 29.87
C TRP A 14 -4.89 6.14 31.36
N SER A 15 -5.29 7.29 31.89
CA SER A 15 -5.07 7.67 33.30
C SER A 15 -6.14 7.15 34.27
N SER A 16 -7.19 6.50 33.76
CA SER A 16 -8.30 5.98 34.57
C SER A 16 -7.85 4.74 35.35
N CYS A 17 -7.29 4.95 36.55
CA CYS A 17 -6.89 3.90 37.49
C CYS A 17 -8.06 2.97 37.83
N GLY A 18 -7.99 1.70 37.42
CA GLY A 18 -8.90 0.67 37.91
C GLY A 18 -8.90 -0.65 37.13
N ASP A 19 -8.79 -0.60 35.80
CA ASP A 19 -8.96 -1.79 34.95
C ASP A 19 -7.84 -1.91 33.90
N GLU A 20 -7.36 -3.12 33.68
CA GLU A 20 -6.50 -3.46 32.53
C GLU A 20 -7.31 -3.29 31.24
N ARG A 21 -6.93 -2.34 30.37
CA ARG A 21 -7.64 -2.03 29.11
C ARG A 21 -6.71 -2.18 27.92
N ILE A 22 -7.17 -2.88 26.89
CA ILE A 22 -6.52 -2.94 25.58
C ILE A 22 -7.28 -2.01 24.64
N ILE A 23 -6.57 -1.05 24.02
CA ILE A 23 -7.16 -0.11 23.07
C ILE A 23 -6.52 -0.36 21.69
N ILE A 24 -7.36 -0.63 20.69
CA ILE A 24 -6.91 -0.89 19.31
C ILE A 24 -7.26 0.32 18.45
N PHE A 25 -6.26 0.85 17.75
CA PHE A 25 -6.44 1.91 16.75
C PHE A 25 -6.12 1.37 15.35
N THR A 26 -6.85 1.83 14.35
CA THR A 26 -6.62 1.51 12.94
C THR A 26 -6.44 2.80 12.15
N THR A 27 -5.41 2.87 11.30
CA THR A 27 -5.21 4.01 10.39
C THR A 27 -4.60 3.52 9.08
N ASN A 28 -5.02 4.14 7.97
CA ASN A 28 -4.38 3.97 6.66
C ASN A 28 -3.19 4.94 6.48
N HIS A 29 -3.03 5.93 7.37
CA HIS A 29 -2.04 6.99 7.27
C HIS A 29 -1.33 7.16 8.62
N LYS A 30 -0.38 6.27 8.93
CA LYS A 30 0.41 6.35 10.17
C LYS A 30 1.29 7.60 10.20
N ASP A 31 1.77 8.04 9.05
CA ASP A 31 2.60 9.23 8.83
C ASP A 31 1.91 10.55 9.18
N LYS A 32 0.57 10.57 9.16
CA LYS A 32 -0.24 11.75 9.52
C LYS A 32 -0.54 11.84 11.02
N LEU A 33 -0.17 10.83 11.80
CA LEU A 33 -0.37 10.84 13.25
C LEU A 33 0.73 11.68 13.92
N ASP A 34 0.35 12.35 15.01
CA ASP A 34 1.31 13.05 15.86
C ASP A 34 2.34 12.05 16.42
N PRO A 35 3.66 12.25 16.23
CA PRO A 35 4.69 11.38 16.79
C PRO A 35 4.59 11.19 18.31
N ALA A 36 3.97 12.12 19.04
CA ALA A 36 3.73 12.00 20.47
C ALA A 36 2.73 10.89 20.83
N LEU A 37 1.87 10.45 19.90
CA LEU A 37 0.97 9.32 20.09
C LEU A 37 1.68 7.97 19.97
N LEU A 38 2.69 7.88 19.12
CA LEU A 38 3.42 6.65 18.79
C LEU A 38 4.48 6.27 19.84
N ARG A 39 4.51 6.98 20.98
CA ARG A 39 5.48 6.74 22.05
C ARG A 39 5.06 5.55 22.92
N PRO A 40 6.02 4.83 23.51
CA PRO A 40 5.73 3.79 24.51
C PRO A 40 4.84 4.29 25.65
N GLY A 41 3.90 3.46 26.11
CA GLY A 41 2.88 3.82 27.11
C GLY A 41 1.60 4.44 26.53
N ARG A 42 1.57 4.68 25.21
CA ARG A 42 0.43 5.17 24.44
C ARG A 42 0.04 4.16 23.36
N MET A 43 0.47 4.39 22.12
CA MET A 43 0.44 3.39 21.04
C MET A 43 1.81 2.70 21.01
N ASP A 44 1.95 1.66 21.81
CA ASP A 44 3.19 0.94 22.05
C ASP A 44 3.43 -0.19 21.03
N VAL A 45 2.36 -0.90 20.63
CA VAL A 45 2.42 -1.99 19.64
C VAL A 45 1.91 -1.50 18.28
N HIS A 46 2.75 -1.64 17.25
CA HIS A 46 2.40 -1.26 15.88
C HIS A 46 2.43 -2.48 14.95
N ILE A 47 1.27 -2.83 14.40
CA ILE A 47 1.13 -3.93 13.42
C ILE A 47 0.81 -3.31 12.05
N HIS A 48 1.62 -3.60 11.04
CA HIS A 48 1.36 -3.19 9.67
C HIS A 48 0.62 -4.29 8.92
N MET A 49 -0.57 -3.96 8.41
CA MET A 49 -1.41 -4.87 7.61
C MET A 49 -1.18 -4.57 6.13
N SER A 50 -0.29 -5.33 5.50
CA SER A 50 0.13 -5.14 4.10
C SER A 50 -0.74 -5.91 3.10
N TYR A 51 -0.35 -5.85 1.82
CA TYR A 51 -0.86 -6.71 0.76
C TYR A 51 -0.64 -8.21 1.04
N CYS A 52 -1.41 -9.03 0.33
CA CYS A 52 -1.38 -10.47 0.43
C CYS A 52 0.00 -10.99 0.01
N THR A 53 0.51 -11.95 0.78
CA THR A 53 1.77 -12.65 0.46
C THR A 53 1.45 -14.06 -0.03
N PRO A 54 2.38 -14.75 -0.71
CA PRO A 54 2.22 -16.16 -1.04
C PRO A 54 1.83 -17.04 0.14
N CYS A 55 2.38 -16.74 1.33
CA CYS A 55 2.02 -17.44 2.57
C CYS A 55 0.58 -17.11 3.01
N GLY A 56 0.19 -15.84 2.94
CA GLY A 56 -1.18 -15.41 3.21
C GLY A 56 -2.19 -16.07 2.27
N PHE A 57 -1.88 -16.15 0.98
CA PHE A 57 -2.70 -16.85 -0.01
C PHE A 57 -2.87 -18.33 0.34
N LYS A 58 -1.80 -19.06 0.66
CA LYS A 58 -1.88 -20.48 1.07
C LYS A 58 -2.78 -20.67 2.28
N LEU A 59 -2.70 -19.76 3.25
CA LEU A 59 -3.56 -19.78 4.42
C LEU A 59 -5.04 -19.58 4.03
N LEU A 60 -5.34 -18.61 3.16
CA LEU A 60 -6.71 -18.38 2.67
C LEU A 60 -7.22 -19.58 1.85
N ALA A 61 -6.39 -20.15 0.97
CA ALA A 61 -6.74 -21.33 0.18
C ALA A 61 -7.00 -22.55 1.08
N SER A 62 -6.18 -22.76 2.11
CA SER A 62 -6.41 -23.83 3.09
C SER A 62 -7.69 -23.60 3.90
N ASN A 63 -7.96 -22.37 4.32
CA ASN A 63 -9.11 -22.06 5.16
C ASN A 63 -10.44 -22.11 4.41
N TYR A 64 -10.49 -21.64 3.17
CA TYR A 64 -11.74 -21.53 2.39
C TYR A 64 -11.99 -22.72 1.47
N LEU A 65 -10.94 -23.27 0.86
CA LEU A 65 -11.06 -24.34 -0.14
C LEU A 65 -10.57 -25.71 0.38
N GLY A 66 -9.97 -25.76 1.58
CA GLY A 66 -9.46 -27.00 2.17
C GLY A 66 -8.25 -27.59 1.45
N ILE A 67 -7.58 -26.82 0.60
CA ILE A 67 -6.43 -27.28 -0.20
C ILE A 67 -5.11 -26.74 0.35
N GLN A 68 -4.10 -27.60 0.41
CA GLN A 68 -2.74 -27.26 0.82
C GLN A 68 -1.79 -27.07 -0.37
N GLN A 69 -2.14 -27.68 -1.50
CA GLN A 69 -1.32 -27.76 -2.70
C GLN A 69 -2.21 -27.89 -3.94
N HIS A 70 -1.83 -27.23 -5.02
CA HIS A 70 -2.49 -27.30 -6.32
C HIS A 70 -1.50 -26.91 -7.42
N GLU A 71 -1.67 -27.45 -8.64
CA GLU A 71 -0.78 -27.16 -9.77
C GLU A 71 -0.68 -25.66 -10.08
N LEU A 72 -1.80 -24.95 -9.88
CA LEU A 72 -1.92 -23.50 -10.11
C LEU A 72 -1.27 -22.61 -9.03
N PHE A 73 -0.84 -23.17 -7.89
CA PHE A 73 -0.26 -22.36 -6.80
C PHE A 73 1.01 -21.64 -7.25
N GLY A 74 1.88 -22.31 -8.03
CA GLY A 74 3.12 -21.70 -8.50
C GLY A 74 2.89 -20.38 -9.24
N GLY A 75 1.98 -20.39 -10.22
CA GLY A 75 1.63 -19.19 -10.99
C GLY A 75 0.98 -18.10 -10.13
N ILE A 76 0.09 -18.47 -9.20
CA ILE A 76 -0.55 -17.51 -8.30
C ILE A 76 0.46 -16.86 -7.35
N GLU A 77 1.39 -17.64 -6.80
CA GLU A 77 2.42 -17.12 -5.90
C GLU A 77 3.35 -16.12 -6.61
N GLU A 78 3.69 -16.37 -7.87
CA GLU A 78 4.44 -15.42 -8.69
C GLU A 78 3.64 -14.14 -8.95
N LEU A 79 2.37 -14.27 -9.36
CA LEU A 79 1.51 -13.12 -9.61
C LEU A 79 1.28 -12.26 -8.36
N ILE A 80 1.09 -12.87 -7.19
CA ILE A 80 0.92 -12.16 -5.91
C ILE A 80 2.19 -11.38 -5.52
N ARG A 81 3.38 -11.81 -5.96
CA ARG A 81 4.62 -11.04 -5.71
C ARG A 81 4.72 -9.81 -6.61
N THR A 82 4.15 -9.88 -7.80
CA THR A 82 4.19 -8.79 -8.79
C THR A 82 3.04 -7.80 -8.61
N VAL A 83 1.88 -8.28 -8.16
CA VAL A 83 0.63 -7.53 -8.06
C VAL A 83 0.28 -7.28 -6.60
N GLU A 84 0.08 -6.01 -6.25
CA GLU A 84 -0.41 -5.60 -4.93
C GLU A 84 -1.91 -5.87 -4.78
N ALA A 85 -2.26 -7.09 -4.37
CA ALA A 85 -3.62 -7.49 -4.01
C ALA A 85 -3.78 -7.56 -2.49
N THR A 86 -4.87 -7.02 -1.95
CA THR A 86 -5.17 -7.12 -0.53
C THR A 86 -5.65 -8.53 -0.17
N PRO A 87 -5.46 -8.99 1.08
CA PRO A 87 -6.00 -10.28 1.53
C PRO A 87 -7.52 -10.39 1.32
N ALA A 88 -8.25 -9.28 1.45
CA ALA A 88 -9.70 -9.24 1.23
C ALA A 88 -10.08 -9.49 -0.23
N GLU A 89 -9.40 -8.84 -1.18
CA GLU A 89 -9.63 -9.09 -2.62
C GLU A 89 -9.34 -10.54 -3.00
N VAL A 90 -8.26 -11.11 -2.48
CA VAL A 90 -7.91 -12.52 -2.72
C VAL A 90 -8.97 -13.45 -2.13
N ALA A 91 -9.39 -13.21 -0.88
CA ALA A 91 -10.44 -13.98 -0.23
C ALA A 91 -11.77 -13.91 -1.01
N GLU A 92 -12.13 -12.73 -1.51
CA GLU A 92 -13.32 -12.54 -2.35
C GLU A 92 -13.26 -13.44 -3.59
N GLN A 93 -12.14 -13.48 -4.32
CA GLN A 93 -12.04 -14.35 -5.51
C GLN A 93 -12.13 -15.83 -5.16
N LEU A 94 -11.55 -16.25 -4.03
CA LEU A 94 -11.59 -17.64 -3.59
C LEU A 94 -13.00 -18.09 -3.18
N LEU A 95 -13.83 -17.18 -2.67
CA LEU A 95 -15.19 -17.46 -2.22
C LEU A 95 -16.25 -17.38 -3.33
N LYS A 96 -15.88 -16.95 -4.54
CA LYS A 96 -16.82 -16.84 -5.68
C LYS A 96 -17.29 -18.19 -6.22
N TYR A 97 -16.50 -19.23 -6.04
CA TYR A 97 -16.75 -20.55 -6.60
C TYR A 97 -16.49 -21.61 -5.53
N ASP A 98 -17.38 -22.60 -5.44
CA ASP A 98 -17.23 -23.71 -4.48
C ASP A 98 -16.12 -24.69 -4.91
N GLU A 99 -15.90 -24.82 -6.22
CA GLU A 99 -14.89 -25.71 -6.78
C GLU A 99 -13.49 -25.08 -6.73
N PRO A 100 -12.49 -25.73 -6.08
CA PRO A 100 -11.16 -25.16 -5.90
C PRO A 100 -10.46 -24.78 -7.21
N GLY A 101 -10.59 -25.61 -8.24
CA GLY A 101 -9.99 -25.32 -9.55
C GLY A 101 -10.58 -24.08 -10.22
N ALA A 102 -11.90 -23.88 -10.09
CA ALA A 102 -12.59 -22.71 -10.63
C ALA A 102 -12.23 -21.45 -9.84
N ALA A 103 -12.18 -21.54 -8.51
CA ALA A 103 -11.77 -20.45 -7.63
C ALA A 103 -10.34 -19.96 -7.93
N LEU A 104 -9.39 -20.88 -8.06
CA LEU A 104 -8.00 -20.55 -8.39
C LEU A 104 -7.84 -19.98 -9.79
N SER A 105 -8.58 -20.51 -10.77
CA SER A 105 -8.58 -19.97 -12.14
C SER A 105 -9.17 -18.56 -12.19
N GLY A 106 -10.25 -18.31 -11.43
CA GLY A 106 -10.83 -16.98 -11.26
C GLY A 106 -9.86 -15.99 -10.63
N LEU A 107 -9.12 -16.43 -9.61
CA LEU A 107 -8.07 -15.62 -8.97
C LEU A 107 -6.94 -15.27 -9.96
N ILE A 108 -6.47 -16.23 -10.76
CA ILE A 108 -5.46 -15.97 -11.82
C ILE A 108 -5.98 -14.91 -12.79
N GLY A 109 -7.22 -15.04 -13.25
CA GLY A 109 -7.84 -14.05 -14.15
C GLY A 109 -7.87 -12.65 -13.54
N PHE A 110 -8.29 -12.54 -12.28
CA PHE A 110 -8.27 -11.28 -11.53
C PHE A 110 -6.86 -10.68 -11.41
N LEU A 111 -5.86 -11.50 -11.08
CA LEU A 111 -4.48 -11.05 -10.90
C LEU A 111 -3.87 -10.56 -12.22
N HIS A 112 -4.13 -11.22 -13.35
CA HIS A 112 -3.65 -10.75 -14.66
C HIS A 112 -4.28 -9.43 -15.10
N VAL A 113 -5.57 -9.22 -14.83
CA VAL A 113 -6.21 -7.92 -15.11
C VAL A 113 -5.52 -6.81 -14.32
N LYS A 114 -5.28 -7.04 -13.03
CA LYS A 114 -4.64 -6.07 -12.14
C LYS A 114 -3.15 -5.85 -12.47
N GLU A 115 -2.45 -6.88 -12.94
CA GLU A 115 -1.08 -6.78 -13.46
C GLU A 115 -1.01 -5.85 -14.68
N ASN A 116 -1.94 -6.01 -15.63
CA ASN A 116 -2.02 -5.16 -16.82
C ASN A 116 -2.31 -3.69 -16.45
N GLU A 117 -3.26 -3.45 -15.55
CA GLU A 117 -3.57 -2.11 -15.05
C GLU A 117 -2.34 -1.43 -14.40
N ASN A 118 -1.58 -2.20 -13.60
CA ASN A 118 -0.35 -1.72 -12.99
C ASN A 118 0.73 -1.37 -14.03
N ASN A 119 0.88 -2.19 -15.06
CA ASN A 119 1.83 -1.95 -16.14
C ASN A 119 1.46 -0.71 -16.97
N GLU A 120 0.17 -0.52 -17.27
CA GLU A 120 -0.32 0.69 -17.93
C GLU A 120 -0.10 1.95 -17.10
N ALA A 121 -0.36 1.89 -15.79
CA ALA A 121 -0.12 3.00 -14.88
C ALA A 121 1.37 3.37 -14.79
N LYS A 122 2.25 2.37 -14.74
CA LYS A 122 3.71 2.58 -14.78
C LYS A 122 4.16 3.21 -16.10
N ALA A 123 3.65 2.72 -17.24
CA ALA A 123 3.98 3.28 -18.56
C ALA A 123 3.54 4.74 -18.72
N LYS A 124 2.39 5.11 -18.14
CA LYS A 124 1.91 6.50 -18.11
C LYS A 124 2.81 7.39 -17.23
N LYS A 125 3.22 6.91 -16.06
CA LYS A 125 4.15 7.65 -15.17
C LYS A 125 5.52 7.89 -15.81
N ILE A 126 6.09 6.88 -16.48
CA ILE A 126 7.39 7.00 -17.17
C ILE A 126 7.32 8.05 -18.29
N LYS A 127 6.23 8.08 -19.06
CA LYS A 127 6.03 9.12 -20.09
C LYS A 127 5.92 10.51 -19.48
N GLN A 128 5.28 10.65 -18.33
CA GLN A 128 5.07 11.94 -17.66
C GLN A 128 6.36 12.49 -17.03
N GLU A 129 7.17 11.63 -16.40
CA GLU A 129 8.50 11.99 -15.88
C GLU A 129 9.53 12.32 -16.97
N SER A 130 9.36 11.76 -18.17
CA SER A 130 10.22 12.07 -19.33
C SER A 130 9.94 13.47 -19.89
N ILE A 131 8.65 13.89 -19.90
CA ILE A 131 8.22 15.22 -20.35
C ILE A 131 8.65 16.31 -19.35
N GLU A 132 8.64 16.03 -18.04
CA GLU A 132 9.11 16.99 -17.02
C GLU A 132 10.63 17.23 -17.06
N LYS A 133 11.43 16.27 -17.55
CA LYS A 133 12.89 16.43 -17.68
C LYS A 133 13.30 17.28 -18.89
N GLU A 134 12.59 17.19 -20.02
CA GLU A 134 12.89 17.97 -21.23
C GLU A 134 12.62 19.48 -21.08
N VAL A 135 11.80 19.89 -20.11
CA VAL A 135 11.47 21.32 -19.86
C VAL A 135 12.54 22.03 -19.00
N SER A 136 13.55 21.31 -18.49
CA SER A 136 14.49 21.80 -17.46
C SER A 136 15.95 22.03 -17.91
N GLU A 137 16.25 22.11 -19.21
CA GLU A 137 17.56 22.58 -19.69
C GLU A 137 17.51 24.08 -20.09
N PRO A 138 18.15 25.01 -19.35
CA PRO A 138 18.27 26.39 -19.78
C PRO A 138 19.39 26.51 -20.82
N GLY A 139 19.03 27.05 -22.00
CA GLY A 139 19.97 27.42 -23.05
C GLY A 139 21.00 28.44 -22.54
N ASN A 140 22.27 28.12 -22.73
CA ASN A 140 23.42 28.95 -22.39
C ASN A 140 23.65 29.94 -23.56
N GLU A 141 23.25 31.21 -23.39
CA GLU A 141 23.69 32.31 -24.26
C GLU A 141 24.70 33.19 -23.53
N SER A 142 25.91 33.16 -24.07
CA SER A 142 27.11 33.90 -23.69
C SER A 142 26.92 35.43 -23.68
N GLU A 143 27.31 36.05 -22.56
CA GLU A 143 27.56 37.49 -22.44
C GLU A 143 28.72 37.90 -23.36
N ASN A 144 28.45 38.81 -24.31
CA ASN A 144 29.49 39.61 -24.95
C ASN A 144 29.38 41.05 -24.42
N GLU A 145 30.33 41.42 -23.57
CA GLU A 145 30.68 42.79 -23.26
C GLU A 145 31.25 43.47 -24.52
N GLU A 146 30.71 44.62 -24.93
CA GLU A 146 31.55 45.66 -25.54
C GLU A 146 30.91 47.07 -25.42
N LYS A 147 31.40 47.78 -24.41
CA LYS A 147 31.85 49.19 -24.33
C LYS A 147 30.96 50.35 -24.79
N GLU A 148 30.74 51.22 -23.81
CA GLU A 148 30.45 52.65 -23.92
C GLU A 148 31.37 53.39 -24.92
N GLY A 149 30.76 54.35 -25.62
CA GLY A 149 31.46 55.41 -26.34
C GLY A 149 30.57 56.64 -26.52
N THR A 150 30.84 57.68 -25.73
CA THR A 150 30.74 59.15 -26.02
C THR A 150 29.71 59.62 -27.05
N SER A 151 28.82 60.57 -26.77
CA SER A 151 29.04 61.90 -26.15
C SER A 151 27.75 62.47 -25.55
#